data_AF-A0A8C1LC03-F1
#
_entry.id   AF-A0A8C1LC03-F1
#
_cell.length_a   1.000
_cell.length_b   1.000
_cell.length_c   1.000
_cell.angle_alpha   90.00
_cell.angle_beta   90.00
_cell.angle_gamma   90.00
#
_symmetry.space_group_name_H-M   'P 1'
#
loop_
_entity.id
_entity.type
_entity.pdbx_description
1 polymer ?
#
loop_
_entity_poly.entity_id
_entity_poly.type
_entity_poly.pdbx_seq_one_letter_code
_entity_poly.pdbx_strand_id
1 'polypeptide(L)'
;MTFVSKQLLAVLDDLVTDELKRFKWHLKDHKGFSASDLEKADAPDTVDLMKKRFGPEEALKITVEILKEIKQNHLAEELEKKHKQGNRLK
;
A
#
# COMPACT_ATOMS: atom_id res chain seq x y z
N MET A 1 15.02 3.54 -8.79
CA MET A 1 13.66 3.87 -8.27
C MET A 1 12.80 2.62 -8.12
N THR A 2 13.22 1.64 -7.31
CA THR A 2 12.51 0.34 -7.12
C THR A 2 12.28 -0.02 -5.65
N PHE A 3 12.89 0.73 -4.73
CA PHE A 3 12.84 0.45 -3.29
C PHE A 3 11.42 0.56 -2.73
N VAL A 4 10.70 1.63 -3.08
CA VAL A 4 9.33 1.88 -2.62
C VAL A 4 8.38 0.76 -3.04
N SER A 5 8.49 0.25 -4.28
CA SER A 5 7.62 -0.84 -4.75
C SER A 5 7.80 -2.12 -3.94
N LYS A 6 9.05 -2.48 -3.61
CA LYS A 6 9.35 -3.66 -2.80
C LYS A 6 8.86 -3.49 -1.36
N GLN A 7 8.95 -2.29 -0.80
CA GLN A 7 8.45 -2.00 0.54
C GLN A 7 6.93 -2.09 0.63
N LEU A 8 6.22 -1.51 -0.34
CA LEU A 8 4.76 -1.58 -0.40
C LEU A 8 4.29 -3.03 -0.58
N LEU A 9 4.93 -3.76 -1.49
CA LEU A 9 4.60 -5.16 -1.74
C LEU A 9 4.78 -6.02 -0.47
N ALA A 10 5.93 -5.92 0.19
CA ALA A 10 6.19 -6.69 1.40
C ALA A 10 5.15 -6.42 2.50
N VAL A 11 4.69 -5.18 2.63
CA VAL A 11 3.66 -4.83 3.62
C VAL A 11 2.28 -5.38 3.22
N LEU A 12 1.93 -5.35 1.93
CA LEU A 12 0.68 -5.93 1.46
C LEU A 12 0.68 -7.46 1.50
N ASP A 13 1.84 -8.11 1.34
CA ASP A 13 2.03 -9.56 1.49
C ASP A 13 1.89 -10.01 2.96
N ASP A 14 2.26 -9.14 3.92
CA ASP A 14 2.09 -9.41 5.36
C ASP A 14 0.61 -9.29 5.82
N LEU A 15 -0.28 -8.71 4.99
CA LEU A 15 -1.71 -8.62 5.28
C LEU A 15 -2.38 -9.97 5.05
N VAL A 16 -3.21 -10.40 6.01
CA VAL A 16 -4.07 -11.57 5.77
C VAL A 16 -5.16 -11.24 4.75
N THR A 17 -5.79 -12.27 4.18
CA THR A 17 -6.79 -12.11 3.11
C THR A 17 -7.92 -11.13 3.45
N ASP A 18 -8.44 -11.14 4.68
CA ASP A 18 -9.50 -10.21 5.10
C ASP A 18 -9.01 -8.77 5.25
N GLU A 19 -7.75 -8.57 5.65
CA GLU A 19 -7.15 -7.24 5.77
C GLU A 19 -6.84 -6.66 4.40
N LEU A 20 -6.33 -7.47 3.47
CA LEU A 20 -6.14 -7.06 2.08
C LEU A 20 -7.48 -6.73 1.41
N LYS A 21 -8.55 -7.47 1.71
CA LYS A 21 -9.92 -7.12 1.24
C LYS A 21 -10.37 -5.77 1.76
N ARG A 22 -10.17 -5.48 3.05
CA ARG A 22 -10.50 -4.17 3.64
C ARG A 22 -9.63 -3.07 3.01
N PHE A 23 -8.33 -3.30 2.86
CA PHE A 23 -7.42 -2.38 2.21
C PHE A 23 -7.91 -1.97 0.81
N LYS A 24 -8.27 -2.96 -0.03
CA LYS A 24 -8.86 -2.73 -1.35
C LYS A 24 -10.20 -2.00 -1.29
N TRP A 25 -11.02 -2.30 -0.30
CA TRP A 25 -12.29 -1.59 -0.09
C TRP A 25 -12.04 -0.09 0.18
N HIS A 26 -11.07 0.27 1.01
CA HIS A 26 -10.68 1.68 1.24
C HIS A 26 -10.11 2.35 -0.01
N LEU A 27 -9.34 1.63 -0.83
CA LEU A 27 -8.88 2.14 -2.13
C LEU A 27 -10.06 2.46 -3.06
N LYS A 28 -11.07 1.59 -3.11
CA LYS A 28 -12.28 1.81 -3.88
C LYS A 28 -13.05 3.03 -3.36
N ASP A 29 -13.33 3.08 -2.06
CA ASP A 29 -14.20 4.08 -1.43
C ASP A 29 -13.57 5.48 -1.43
N HIS A 30 -12.30 5.59 -1.02
CA HIS A 30 -11.65 6.88 -0.80
C HIS A 30 -10.74 7.34 -1.94
N LYS A 31 -10.22 6.41 -2.76
CA LYS A 31 -9.22 6.73 -3.81
C LYS A 31 -9.77 6.55 -5.23
N GLY A 32 -11.04 6.19 -5.35
CA GLY A 32 -11.79 6.15 -6.61
C GLY A 32 -11.31 5.09 -7.59
N PHE A 33 -10.78 3.97 -7.10
CA PHE A 33 -10.50 2.79 -7.93
C PHE A 33 -11.81 2.09 -8.29
N SER A 34 -11.85 1.47 -9.47
CA SER A 34 -13.03 0.69 -9.84
C SER A 34 -13.04 -0.64 -9.09
N ALA A 35 -14.24 -1.17 -8.81
CA ALA A 35 -14.36 -2.50 -8.21
C ALA A 35 -13.72 -3.58 -9.11
N SER A 36 -13.86 -3.42 -10.42
CA SER A 36 -13.31 -4.33 -11.43
C SER A 36 -11.79 -4.44 -11.36
N ASP A 37 -11.11 -3.32 -11.12
CA ASP A 37 -9.64 -3.29 -10.99
C ASP A 37 -9.16 -4.02 -9.74
N LEU A 38 -9.96 -4.02 -8.66
CA LEU A 38 -9.54 -4.50 -7.34
C LEU A 38 -10.07 -5.89 -6.97
N GLU A 39 -11.12 -6.37 -7.65
CA GLU A 39 -11.76 -7.66 -7.34
C GLU A 39 -10.79 -8.84 -7.48
N LYS A 40 -9.96 -8.82 -8.53
CA LYS A 40 -9.00 -9.88 -8.85
C LYS A 40 -7.54 -9.51 -8.62
N ALA A 41 -7.25 -8.23 -8.37
CA ALA A 41 -5.88 -7.78 -8.12
C ALA A 41 -5.30 -8.52 -6.92
N ASP A 42 -4.09 -9.05 -7.02
CA ASP A 42 -3.33 -9.49 -5.86
C ASP A 42 -2.54 -8.32 -5.21
N ALA A 43 -1.68 -8.62 -4.24
CA ALA A 43 -0.84 -7.61 -3.61
C ALA A 43 0.06 -6.86 -4.64
N PRO A 44 0.82 -7.55 -5.52
CA PRO A 44 1.54 -6.92 -6.62
C PRO A 44 0.69 -6.01 -7.51
N ASP A 45 -0.45 -6.52 -7.99
CA ASP A 45 -1.35 -5.75 -8.87
C ASP A 45 -1.84 -4.48 -8.18
N THR A 46 -2.17 -4.58 -6.88
CA THR A 46 -2.62 -3.44 -6.08
C THR A 46 -1.52 -2.39 -5.96
N VAL A 47 -0.27 -2.79 -5.71
CA VAL A 47 0.87 -1.86 -5.64
C VAL A 47 1.10 -1.16 -6.97
N ASP A 48 1.05 -1.87 -8.09
CA ASP A 48 1.25 -1.27 -9.40
C ASP A 48 0.09 -0.34 -9.81
N LEU A 49 -1.15 -0.67 -9.47
CA LEU A 49 -2.30 0.22 -9.64
C LEU A 49 -2.11 1.54 -8.87
N MET A 50 -1.72 1.46 -7.60
CA MET A 50 -1.47 2.65 -6.76
C MET A 50 -0.35 3.51 -7.32
N LYS A 51 0.78 2.89 -7.71
CA LYS A 51 1.91 3.61 -8.31
C LYS A 51 1.55 4.26 -9.65
N LYS A 52 0.81 3.55 -10.50
CA LYS A 52 0.40 4.06 -11.81
C LYS A 52 -0.49 5.29 -11.66
N ARG A 53 -1.34 5.31 -10.63
CA ARG A 53 -2.29 6.41 -10.40
C ARG A 53 -1.70 7.60 -9.67
N PHE A 54 -0.90 7.37 -8.62
CA PHE A 54 -0.45 8.43 -7.72
C PHE A 54 1.07 8.67 -7.74
N GLY A 55 1.83 7.78 -8.37
CA GLY A 55 3.28 7.76 -8.26
C GLY A 55 3.77 7.05 -6.99
N PRO A 56 5.07 6.72 -6.91
CA PRO A 56 5.61 5.88 -5.84
C PRO A 56 5.52 6.51 -4.44
N GLU A 57 5.84 7.79 -4.31
CA GLU A 57 5.83 8.46 -2.99
C GLU A 57 4.41 8.61 -2.44
N GLU A 58 3.47 8.97 -3.30
CA GLU A 58 2.08 9.15 -2.89
C GLU A 58 1.38 7.82 -2.65
N ALA A 59 1.70 6.77 -3.43
CA ALA A 59 1.25 5.40 -3.14
C ALA A 59 1.70 4.93 -1.76
N LEU A 60 2.90 5.32 -1.31
CA LEU A 60 3.37 4.99 0.04
C LEU A 60 2.53 5.68 1.11
N LYS A 61 2.27 6.98 0.97
CA LYS A 61 1.45 7.72 1.95
C LYS A 61 0.04 7.13 2.05
N ILE A 62 -0.59 6.84 0.92
CA ILE A 62 -1.91 6.20 0.86
C ILE A 62 -1.89 4.84 1.56
N THR A 63 -0.85 4.04 1.33
CA THR A 63 -0.71 2.74 1.98
C THR A 63 -0.64 2.88 3.50
N VAL A 64 0.18 3.81 4.00
CA VAL A 64 0.29 4.10 5.45
C VAL A 64 -1.05 4.55 6.04
N GLU A 65 -1.80 5.41 5.34
CA GLU A 65 -3.11 5.90 5.77
C GLU A 65 -4.11 4.75 5.91
N ILE A 66 -4.26 3.93 4.88
CA ILE A 66 -5.22 2.81 4.88
C ILE A 66 -4.83 1.75 5.92
N LEU A 67 -3.53 1.47 6.09
CA LEU A 67 -3.07 0.55 7.14
C LEU A 67 -3.51 1.01 8.53
N LYS A 68 -3.47 2.31 8.81
CA LYS A 68 -3.96 2.88 10.08
C LYS A 68 -5.47 2.73 10.21
N GLU A 69 -6.22 2.94 9.13
CA GLU A 69 -7.69 2.77 9.11
C GLU A 69 -8.13 1.32 9.40
N ILE A 70 -7.42 0.33 8.84
CA ILE A 70 -7.70 -1.09 9.10
C ILE A 70 -7.08 -1.62 10.39
N LYS A 71 -6.52 -0.74 11.24
CA LYS A 71 -5.86 -1.04 12.52
C LYS A 71 -4.54 -1.82 12.41
N GLN A 72 -3.92 -1.84 11.23
CA GLN A 72 -2.58 -2.38 10.98
C GLN A 72 -1.48 -1.35 11.26
N ASN A 73 -1.55 -0.74 12.46
CA ASN A 73 -0.64 0.35 12.87
C ASN A 73 0.82 -0.08 12.91
N HIS A 74 1.09 -1.32 13.32
CA HIS A 74 2.44 -1.90 13.32
C HIS A 74 3.06 -1.89 11.92
N LEU A 75 2.32 -2.36 10.92
CA LEU A 75 2.79 -2.38 9.52
C LEU A 75 2.94 -0.96 8.96
N ALA A 76 2.04 -0.04 9.33
CA ALA A 76 2.13 1.36 8.95
C ALA A 76 3.43 2.00 9.48
N GLU A 77 3.74 1.81 10.76
CA GLU A 77 4.96 2.33 11.39
C GLU A 77 6.22 1.73 10.79
N GLU A 78 6.25 0.42 10.56
CA GLU A 78 7.36 -0.28 9.91
C GLU A 78 7.62 0.28 8.51
N LEU A 79 6.57 0.53 7.73
CA LEU A 79 6.67 1.11 6.39
C LEU A 79 7.26 2.53 6.45
N GLU A 80 6.78 3.39 7.35
CA GLU A 80 7.30 4.74 7.55
C GLU A 80 8.76 4.74 8.00
N LYS A 81 9.15 3.84 8.93
CA LYS A 81 10.52 3.67 9.41
C LYS A 81 11.45 3.26 8.27
N LYS A 82 11.09 2.21 7.51
CA LYS A 82 11.90 1.71 6.39
C LYS A 82 12.07 2.79 5.30
N HIS A 83 11.03 3.59 5.04
CA HIS A 83 11.12 4.72 4.10
C HIS A 83 12.09 5.81 4.58
N LYS A 84 12.00 6.22 5.85
CA LYS A 84 12.92 7.20 6.44
C LYS A 84 14.38 6.72 6.45
N GLN A 85 14.62 5.43 6.70
CA GLN A 85 15.96 4.84 6.67
C GLN A 85 16.55 4.79 5.26
N GLY A 86 15.73 4.43 4.25
CA GLY A 86 16.15 4.43 2.85
C GLY A 86 16.51 5.82 2.30
N ASN A 87 15.91 6.89 2.84
CA ASN A 87 16.27 8.27 2.49
C ASN A 87 17.52 8.80 3.20
N ARG A 88 17.96 8.19 4.31
CA ARG A 88 19.21 8.57 5.01
C ARG A 88 20.47 7.94 4.41
N LEU A 89 20.31 6.93 3.54
CA LEU A 89 21.40 6.17 2.92
C LEU A 89 21.63 6.57 1.45
N LYS A 90 20.98 7.62 0.97
CA LYS A 90 21.15 8.17 -0.39
C LYS A 90 21.94 9.48 -0.36
#